data_AF-A0AA96XHE5-F1
#
_entry.id   AF-A0AA96XHE5-F1
#
_cell.length_a   1.000
_cell.length_b   1.000
_cell.length_c   1.000
_cell.angle_alpha   90.00
_cell.angle_beta   90.00
_cell.angle_gamma   90.00
#
_symmetry.space_group_name_H-M   'P 1'
#
loop_
_entity.id
_entity.type
_entity.pdbx_description
1 polymer ?
#
loop_
_entity_poly.entity_id
_entity_poly.type
_entity_poly.pdbx_seq_one_letter_code
_entity_poly.pdbx_strand_id
1 'polypeptide(L)'
;MRARLNARAGTCLLAMVLGVWSGGAWAGAPGARTVVTLAFDDGLEEQRQVLDMLSASGLKATFFIISGRVGQTGYMNLDDLRRMATAGHDIGGHTLQHSELAVLSPENQRQEICEDRLRLLSWGFSPTSLAFPFGSNDAVVNQTAAACGYNAARDVRGLVDTCGSCPTAETIPPLDPYEIRTPATVTRDDGLEQLQAWVTSTEAAGGGWVVVVFHFVEPDCTKHTYCVKPDVLREFMGWLSQRAPMGTEVRTMQDILGGAARPAVHPVSLPPTATLKNPSLEDDANADGVPDCWQLGPTHGGAVRAERSAEAHSGAWSYRLERVEASGGAASLQVLRDDGTCAPAVTPGGGSRVSVWYRSSTPLHLEAAVKGTDGTWKVWNRGPSLPPAEAWTEASWELPIALPADAFELSVGVALEGVGWALVDDFGLADATAPAARLVLDAPTGGEDFVVGQDVEVRWSTLGEVRTLDVAYSTEASASWVPVATSVENTGHLIWRVPDVPSHEALLRVASTEDGTVSGTSAPFRILAGAPQPGIVETPSEEQPPGEQPPEEDLGDGQVNGASGGCGGCEGGGTGQLFLTVVGGLFALSRSRTRRRKRKE
;
A
#
# COMPACT_ATOMS: atom_id res chain seq x y z
N MET A 1 62.34 -56.20 60.09
CA MET A 1 63.79 -56.43 59.87
C MET A 1 64.41 -55.13 59.38
N ARG A 2 65.40 -54.61 60.13
CA ARG A 2 66.39 -53.54 59.83
C ARG A 2 65.85 -52.13 59.44
N ALA A 3 66.30 -51.00 59.98
CA ALA A 3 67.10 -50.66 61.16
C ALA A 3 67.05 -49.12 61.37
N ARG A 4 66.91 -48.70 62.63
CA ARG A 4 67.69 -47.67 63.36
C ARG A 4 67.61 -46.15 63.07
N LEU A 5 67.26 -45.45 64.16
CA LEU A 5 67.85 -44.22 64.77
C LEU A 5 67.83 -42.89 63.97
N ASN A 6 67.88 -41.67 64.54
CA ASN A 6 67.65 -41.07 65.88
C ASN A 6 67.71 -39.53 65.67
N ALA A 7 67.00 -38.79 66.53
CA ALA A 7 67.33 -37.48 67.14
C ALA A 7 67.93 -36.28 66.34
N ARG A 8 67.15 -35.18 66.40
CA ARG A 8 67.47 -33.77 66.81
C ARG A 8 68.55 -32.91 66.12
N ALA A 9 68.04 -31.72 65.75
CA ALA A 9 68.57 -30.35 65.93
C ALA A 9 69.68 -29.82 64.99
N GLY A 10 69.40 -28.65 64.38
CA GLY A 10 70.38 -27.80 63.71
C GLY A 10 69.72 -26.60 63.04
N THR A 11 69.82 -25.43 63.69
CA THR A 11 69.44 -24.10 63.17
C THR A 11 70.26 -23.77 61.93
N CYS A 12 69.64 -23.24 60.86
CA CYS A 12 70.37 -22.63 59.74
C CYS A 12 69.62 -21.38 59.26
N LEU A 13 70.30 -20.22 59.35
CA LEU A 13 69.88 -18.96 58.75
C LEU A 13 69.67 -19.15 57.24
N LEU A 14 68.57 -18.62 56.70
CA LEU A 14 68.42 -18.40 55.26
C LEU A 14 68.23 -16.92 54.98
N ALA A 15 69.15 -16.37 54.18
CA ALA A 15 69.19 -15.00 53.73
C ALA A 15 67.98 -14.68 52.83
N MET A 16 67.30 -13.55 53.11
CA MET A 16 66.30 -12.97 52.21
C MET A 16 67.02 -12.31 51.03
N VAL A 17 66.82 -12.87 49.84
CA VAL A 17 67.13 -12.21 48.58
C VAL A 17 65.89 -11.41 48.15
N LEU A 18 66.01 -10.08 48.17
CA LEU A 18 65.04 -9.15 47.58
C LEU A 18 65.13 -9.24 46.05
N GLY A 19 64.25 -10.03 45.45
CA GLY A 19 63.99 -9.97 44.01
C GLY A 19 63.05 -8.82 43.71
N VAL A 20 63.58 -7.74 43.11
CA VAL A 20 62.77 -6.69 42.50
C VAL A 20 62.06 -7.29 41.29
N TRP A 21 60.79 -7.63 41.46
CA TRP A 21 59.88 -7.86 40.34
C TRP A 21 59.47 -6.48 39.82
N SER A 22 60.03 -6.07 38.69
CA SER A 22 59.47 -5.01 37.87
C SER A 22 58.05 -5.41 37.50
N GLY A 23 57.07 -4.70 38.06
CA GLY A 23 55.66 -4.87 37.75
C GLY A 23 55.46 -4.74 36.25
N GLY A 24 55.19 -5.87 35.59
CA GLY A 24 54.52 -5.86 34.31
C GLY A 24 53.20 -5.12 34.52
N ALA A 25 53.02 -4.03 33.80
CA ALA A 25 51.75 -3.35 33.71
C ALA A 25 50.70 -4.42 33.36
N TRP A 26 49.79 -4.69 34.29
CA TRP A 26 48.55 -5.35 33.97
C TRP A 26 47.92 -4.49 32.89
N ALA A 27 47.79 -5.02 31.67
CA ALA A 27 46.88 -4.46 30.70
C ALA A 27 45.52 -4.44 31.40
N GLY A 28 45.06 -3.24 31.76
CA GLY A 28 43.73 -3.06 32.33
C GLY A 28 42.72 -3.72 31.41
N ALA A 29 41.72 -4.37 32.00
CA ALA A 29 40.53 -4.76 31.25
C ALA A 29 40.07 -3.57 30.39
N PRO A 30 39.59 -3.78 29.15
CA PRO A 30 39.04 -2.69 28.37
C PRO A 30 38.03 -1.95 29.25
N GLY A 31 38.18 -0.64 29.42
CA GLY A 31 37.22 0.17 30.16
C GLY A 31 35.82 -0.16 29.64
N ALA A 32 34.89 -0.40 30.56
CA ALA A 32 33.57 -0.84 30.16
C ALA A 32 32.89 0.25 29.32
N ARG A 33 32.38 -0.15 28.16
CA ARG A 33 31.88 0.76 27.11
C ARG A 33 30.55 1.38 27.55
N THR A 34 30.46 2.71 27.47
CA THR A 34 29.19 3.43 27.61
C THR A 34 28.71 3.82 26.21
N VAL A 35 27.44 3.56 25.94
CA VAL A 35 26.79 4.00 24.70
C VAL A 35 25.67 4.96 25.05
N VAL A 36 25.59 6.06 24.32
CA VAL A 36 24.53 7.05 24.45
C VAL A 36 23.73 7.09 23.16
N THR A 37 22.42 7.03 23.25
CA THR A 37 21.52 7.31 22.12
C THR A 37 20.76 8.58 22.41
N LEU A 38 20.85 9.53 21.48
CA LEU A 38 20.01 10.72 21.48
C LEU A 38 18.73 10.35 20.72
N ALA A 39 17.61 10.26 21.43
CA ALA A 39 16.30 9.92 20.90
C ALA A 39 15.39 11.16 20.89
N PHE A 40 14.84 11.52 19.73
CA PHE A 40 13.93 12.63 19.56
C PHE A 40 12.56 12.09 19.14
N ASP A 41 11.52 12.43 19.89
CA ASP A 41 10.18 11.88 19.72
C ASP A 41 9.26 12.86 18.99
N ASP A 42 8.07 12.40 18.61
CA ASP A 42 6.98 13.15 18.00
C ASP A 42 7.18 13.67 16.58
N GLY A 43 8.42 13.90 16.13
CA GLY A 43 8.71 14.45 14.81
C GLY A 43 8.29 15.93 14.67
N LEU A 44 8.44 16.72 15.73
CA LEU A 44 8.04 18.13 15.80
C LEU A 44 8.87 19.03 14.89
N GLU A 45 8.24 20.07 14.33
CA GLU A 45 8.83 20.96 13.33
C GLU A 45 10.12 21.65 13.81
N GLU A 46 10.20 22.02 15.08
CA GLU A 46 11.36 22.68 15.67
C GLU A 46 12.57 21.75 15.77
N GLN A 47 12.40 20.43 15.74
CA GLN A 47 13.52 19.47 15.78
C GLN A 47 14.38 19.53 14.53
N ARG A 48 13.93 20.15 13.45
CA ARG A 48 14.73 20.40 12.24
C ARG A 48 16.01 21.18 12.55
N GLN A 49 15.98 22.05 13.55
CA GLN A 49 17.16 22.80 13.99
C GLN A 49 18.25 21.90 14.60
N VAL A 50 17.88 20.72 15.09
CA VAL A 50 18.79 19.77 15.75
C VAL A 50 19.76 19.16 14.74
N LEU A 51 19.39 19.07 13.46
CA LEU A 51 20.24 18.54 12.40
C LEU A 51 21.58 19.30 12.30
N ASP A 52 21.55 20.62 12.43
CA ASP A 52 22.76 21.45 12.42
C ASP A 52 23.62 21.23 13.66
N MET A 53 22.99 21.03 14.83
CA MET A 53 23.68 20.76 16.10
C MET A 53 24.39 19.40 16.08
N LEU A 54 23.71 18.37 15.57
CA LEU A 54 24.26 17.03 15.39
C LEU A 54 25.43 17.03 14.39
N SER A 55 25.26 17.74 13.27
CA SER A 55 26.29 17.89 12.25
C SER A 55 27.55 18.59 12.81
N ALA A 56 27.38 19.68 13.56
CA ALA A 56 28.47 20.40 14.19
C ALA A 56 29.24 19.56 15.22
N SER A 57 28.55 18.62 15.88
CA SER A 57 29.13 17.75 16.91
C SER A 57 29.65 16.42 16.34
N GLY A 58 29.38 16.13 15.07
CA GLY A 58 29.69 14.84 14.43
C GLY A 58 28.89 13.65 15.00
N LEU A 59 27.78 13.92 15.71
CA LEU A 59 26.97 12.92 16.39
C LEU A 59 25.81 12.45 15.52
N LYS A 60 25.29 11.26 15.82
CA LYS A 60 24.06 10.70 15.23
C LYS A 60 22.98 10.55 16.29
N ALA A 61 21.74 10.47 15.84
CA ALA A 61 20.54 10.44 16.67
C ALA A 61 19.48 9.57 16.01
N THR A 62 18.49 9.18 16.79
CA THR A 62 17.29 8.45 16.32
C THR A 62 16.09 9.37 16.47
N PHE A 63 15.30 9.53 15.41
CA PHE A 63 14.05 10.28 15.41
C PHE A 63 12.89 9.30 15.33
N PHE A 64 12.01 9.29 16.33
CA PHE A 64 10.80 8.47 16.37
C PHE A 64 9.63 9.31 15.86
N ILE A 65 9.05 8.90 14.73
CA ILE A 65 8.13 9.73 13.96
C ILE A 65 6.70 9.22 14.11
N ILE A 66 5.78 10.12 14.46
CA ILE A 66 4.34 9.88 14.38
C ILE A 66 3.94 10.02 12.91
N SER A 67 3.87 8.92 12.16
CA SER A 67 3.72 9.01 10.71
C SER A 67 2.41 9.68 10.26
N GLY A 68 1.33 9.60 11.05
CA GLY A 68 0.06 10.28 10.77
C GLY A 68 0.15 11.80 10.82
N ARG A 69 1.13 12.36 11.56
CA ARG A 69 1.29 13.81 11.75
C ARG A 69 2.30 14.47 10.82
N VAL A 70 3.07 13.69 10.07
CA VAL A 70 4.06 14.22 9.12
C VAL A 70 3.39 15.15 8.10
N GLY A 71 3.89 16.40 8.04
CA GLY A 71 3.40 17.43 7.14
C GLY A 71 2.24 18.28 7.67
N GLN A 72 1.73 17.98 8.86
CA GLN A 72 0.76 18.83 9.56
C GLN A 72 1.44 20.03 10.22
N THR A 73 0.65 21.07 10.55
CA THR A 73 1.15 22.24 11.28
C THR A 73 1.82 21.84 12.59
N GLY A 74 3.04 22.31 12.84
CA GLY A 74 3.81 21.96 14.03
C GLY A 74 4.64 20.67 13.93
N TYR A 75 4.53 19.94 12.81
CA TYR A 75 5.29 18.70 12.57
C TYR A 75 6.21 18.84 11.36
N MET A 76 7.26 18.03 11.35
CA MET A 76 8.15 17.92 10.21
C MET A 76 7.43 17.39 8.97
N ASN A 77 7.82 17.89 7.80
CA ASN A 77 7.39 17.32 6.53
C ASN A 77 8.34 16.19 6.07
N LEU A 78 7.96 15.50 4.99
CA LEU A 78 8.72 14.35 4.52
C LEU A 78 10.13 14.71 3.99
N ASP A 79 10.33 15.94 3.49
CA ASP A 79 11.66 16.37 3.05
C ASP A 79 12.59 16.64 4.23
N ASP A 80 12.05 17.08 5.36
CA ASP A 80 12.80 17.22 6.61
C ASP A 80 13.32 15.85 7.07
N LEU A 81 12.46 14.83 7.08
CA LEU A 81 12.81 13.46 7.44
C LEU A 81 13.82 12.84 6.46
N ARG A 82 13.67 13.09 5.15
CA ARG A 82 14.64 12.64 4.15
C ARG A 82 16.01 13.28 4.34
N ARG A 83 16.07 14.57 4.73
CA ARG A 83 17.34 15.23 5.06
C ARG A 83 18.00 14.60 6.29
N MET A 84 17.22 14.28 7.33
CA MET A 84 17.73 13.57 8.51
C MET A 84 18.27 12.18 8.14
N ALA A 85 17.51 11.37 7.42
CA ALA A 85 17.93 10.03 6.99
C ALA A 85 19.18 10.09 6.09
N THR A 86 19.23 11.04 5.13
CA THR A 86 20.39 11.23 4.25
C THR A 86 21.64 11.66 5.01
N ALA A 87 21.48 12.43 6.09
CA ALA A 87 22.55 12.77 7.00
C ALA A 87 22.99 11.59 7.89
N GLY A 88 22.35 10.42 7.78
CA GLY A 88 22.71 9.20 8.51
C GLY A 88 22.12 9.11 9.91
N HIS A 89 21.04 9.86 10.18
CA HIS A 89 20.23 9.67 11.38
C HIS A 89 19.24 8.51 11.17
N ASP A 90 18.88 7.86 12.27
CA ASP A 90 17.94 6.75 12.25
C ASP A 90 16.50 7.27 12.36
N ILE A 91 15.57 6.63 11.64
CA ILE A 91 14.14 6.97 11.60
C ILE A 91 13.37 5.75 12.13
N GLY A 92 12.88 5.88 13.36
CA GLY A 92 12.02 4.91 14.03
C GLY A 92 10.54 5.30 13.95
N GLY A 93 9.67 4.37 14.31
CA GLY A 93 8.22 4.61 14.41
C GLY A 93 7.80 5.13 15.77
N HIS A 94 6.74 5.93 15.80
CA HIS A 94 6.10 6.40 17.03
C HIS A 94 4.57 6.27 16.99
N THR A 95 4.12 5.19 16.30
CA THR A 95 2.73 4.89 15.99
C THR A 95 2.07 5.91 15.06
N LEU A 96 0.88 5.57 14.58
CA LEU A 96 0.19 6.34 13.56
C LEU A 96 -0.32 7.67 14.12
N GLN A 97 -0.97 7.65 15.28
CA GLN A 97 -1.65 8.81 15.86
C GLN A 97 -1.14 9.19 17.25
N HIS A 98 -0.07 8.53 17.74
CA HIS A 98 0.45 8.71 19.10
C HIS A 98 -0.57 8.32 20.17
N SER A 99 -1.32 7.23 19.92
CA SER A 99 -2.34 6.71 20.83
C SER A 99 -1.75 5.96 22.02
N GLU A 100 -2.43 5.98 23.16
CA GLU A 100 -2.04 5.21 24.35
C GLU A 100 -2.33 3.71 24.16
N LEU A 101 -1.32 2.93 23.75
CA LEU A 101 -1.53 1.58 23.21
C LEU A 101 -2.13 0.58 24.21
N ALA A 102 -1.73 0.63 25.49
CA ALA A 102 -2.19 -0.35 26.48
C ALA A 102 -3.68 -0.25 26.82
N VAL A 103 -4.35 0.87 26.46
CA VAL A 103 -5.80 1.04 26.67
C VAL A 103 -6.63 0.72 25.42
N LEU A 104 -5.98 0.47 24.28
CA LEU A 104 -6.64 0.11 23.02
C LEU A 104 -6.99 -1.37 22.96
N SER A 105 -7.94 -1.72 22.09
CA SER A 105 -8.15 -3.11 21.70
C SER A 105 -6.93 -3.66 20.93
N PRO A 106 -6.69 -4.99 20.93
CA PRO A 106 -5.61 -5.60 20.17
C PRO A 106 -5.61 -5.25 18.67
N GLU A 107 -6.80 -5.08 18.09
CA GLU A 107 -6.98 -4.66 16.70
C GLU A 107 -6.46 -3.23 16.48
N ASN A 108 -6.86 -2.29 17.34
CA ASN A 108 -6.44 -0.89 17.25
C ASN A 108 -4.95 -0.73 17.60
N GLN A 109 -4.40 -1.54 18.51
CA GLN A 109 -2.95 -1.62 18.75
C GLN A 109 -2.21 -2.02 17.48
N ARG A 110 -2.68 -3.06 16.80
CA ARG A 110 -2.08 -3.52 15.54
C ARG A 110 -2.17 -2.46 14.46
N GLN A 111 -3.30 -1.77 14.36
CA GLN A 111 -3.49 -0.68 13.42
C GLN A 111 -2.46 0.44 13.65
N GLU A 112 -2.39 0.99 14.87
CA GLU A 112 -1.45 2.04 15.26
C GLU A 112 0.01 1.69 14.95
N ILE A 113 0.41 0.43 15.19
CA ILE A 113 1.81 0.02 15.08
C ILE A 113 2.18 -0.41 13.66
N CYS A 114 1.36 -1.24 13.01
CA CYS A 114 1.66 -1.78 11.69
C CYS A 114 1.50 -0.70 10.61
N GLU A 115 0.44 0.11 10.66
CA GLU A 115 0.21 1.16 9.64
C GLU A 115 1.28 2.24 9.70
N ASP A 116 1.72 2.62 10.90
CA ASP A 116 2.84 3.53 11.08
C ASP A 116 4.09 3.03 10.36
N ARG A 117 4.44 1.77 10.61
CA ARG A 117 5.60 1.14 9.98
C ARG A 117 5.46 1.05 8.46
N LEU A 118 4.28 0.68 7.97
CA LEU A 118 3.99 0.62 6.53
C LEU A 118 4.13 1.99 5.87
N ARG A 119 3.64 3.05 6.51
CA ARG A 119 3.73 4.42 6.01
C ARG A 119 5.18 4.88 5.91
N LEU A 120 5.98 4.63 6.95
CA LEU A 120 7.42 4.90 6.95
C LEU A 120 8.17 4.11 5.85
N LEU A 121 7.86 2.82 5.68
CA LEU A 121 8.41 2.00 4.60
C LEU A 121 8.04 2.54 3.21
N SER A 122 6.79 2.99 3.03
CA SER A 122 6.31 3.55 1.76
C SER A 122 7.05 4.81 1.34
N TRP A 123 7.61 5.55 2.30
CA TRP A 123 8.41 6.74 2.08
C TRP A 123 9.90 6.44 1.81
N GLY A 124 10.28 5.16 1.84
CA GLY A 124 11.64 4.70 1.59
C GLY A 124 12.52 4.62 2.83
N PHE A 125 11.96 4.80 4.03
CA PHE A 125 12.69 4.56 5.27
C PHE A 125 12.76 3.06 5.59
N SER A 126 13.61 2.69 6.54
CA SER A 126 13.81 1.31 6.99
C SER A 126 13.63 1.20 8.50
N PRO A 127 12.43 1.48 9.04
CA PRO A 127 12.19 1.53 10.48
C PRO A 127 12.37 0.13 11.11
N THR A 128 13.26 0.07 12.09
CA THR A 128 13.57 -1.14 12.86
C THR A 128 13.23 -1.01 14.34
N SER A 129 13.18 0.20 14.88
CA SER A 129 12.78 0.46 16.27
C SER A 129 11.49 1.28 16.37
N LEU A 130 10.72 1.00 17.41
CA LEU A 130 9.51 1.73 17.81
C LEU A 130 9.75 2.42 19.16
N ALA A 131 9.18 3.60 19.37
CA ALA A 131 8.99 4.17 20.69
C ALA A 131 7.50 4.07 21.06
N PHE A 132 7.18 3.55 22.25
CA PHE A 132 5.80 3.49 22.69
C PHE A 132 5.33 4.87 23.18
N PRO A 133 4.26 5.45 22.61
CA PRO A 133 3.66 6.68 23.12
C PRO A 133 3.38 6.57 24.61
N PHE A 134 3.79 7.58 25.37
CA PHE A 134 3.63 7.66 26.83
C PHE A 134 4.31 6.54 27.64
N GLY A 135 5.09 5.65 27.01
CA GLY A 135 5.54 4.40 27.65
C GLY A 135 4.39 3.44 27.95
N SER A 136 3.26 3.58 27.25
CA SER A 136 2.07 2.78 27.49
C SER A 136 2.14 1.47 26.72
N ASN A 137 2.72 0.45 27.35
CA ASN A 137 2.83 -0.89 26.79
C ASN A 137 2.56 -1.97 27.83
N ASP A 138 2.19 -3.14 27.33
CA ASP A 138 2.09 -4.39 28.06
C ASP A 138 2.63 -5.55 27.18
N ALA A 139 2.53 -6.79 27.68
CA ALA A 139 3.00 -7.95 26.95
C ALA A 139 2.32 -8.14 25.57
N VAL A 140 1.06 -7.70 25.41
CA VAL A 140 0.31 -7.80 24.15
C VAL A 140 0.79 -6.74 23.17
N VAL A 141 0.99 -5.50 23.63
CA VAL A 141 1.56 -4.41 22.82
C VAL A 141 2.96 -4.78 22.34
N ASN A 142 3.81 -5.33 23.22
CA ASN A 142 5.17 -5.76 22.86
C ASN A 142 5.16 -6.86 21.78
N GLN A 143 4.27 -7.86 21.93
CA GLN A 143 4.09 -8.90 20.92
C GLN A 143 3.57 -8.33 19.60
N THR A 144 2.71 -7.33 19.65
CA THR A 144 2.18 -6.65 18.46
C THR A 144 3.27 -5.89 17.72
N ALA A 145 4.14 -5.17 18.44
CA ALA A 145 5.31 -4.51 17.84
C ALA A 145 6.23 -5.50 17.13
N ALA A 146 6.50 -6.66 17.74
CA ALA A 146 7.26 -7.73 17.12
C ALA A 146 6.57 -8.29 15.86
N ALA A 147 5.25 -8.50 15.93
CA ALA A 147 4.43 -9.03 14.85
C ALA A 147 4.34 -8.05 13.66
N CYS A 148 4.29 -6.74 13.91
CA CYS A 148 4.31 -5.69 12.89
C CYS A 148 5.69 -5.51 12.22
N GLY A 149 6.72 -6.20 12.72
CA GLY A 149 8.02 -6.27 12.07
C GLY A 149 9.06 -5.28 12.60
N TYR A 150 8.81 -4.64 13.74
CA TYR A 150 9.87 -3.94 14.48
C TYR A 150 10.84 -4.97 15.09
N ASN A 151 12.14 -4.65 15.08
CA ASN A 151 13.18 -5.44 15.72
C ASN A 151 13.23 -5.19 17.23
N ALA A 152 12.83 -3.99 17.66
CA ALA A 152 12.86 -3.56 19.02
C ALA A 152 11.84 -2.45 19.30
N ALA A 153 11.52 -2.25 20.56
CA ALA A 153 10.75 -1.12 21.03
C ALA A 153 11.31 -0.59 22.36
N ARG A 154 11.21 0.72 22.58
CA ARG A 154 11.62 1.36 23.83
C ARG A 154 10.44 1.95 24.61
N ASP A 155 10.61 1.93 25.92
CA ASP A 155 9.76 2.60 26.90
C ASP A 155 10.31 4.04 27.16
N VAL A 156 9.79 4.71 28.19
CA VAL A 156 10.27 6.01 28.73
C VAL A 156 10.66 5.91 30.22
N ARG A 157 10.94 4.69 30.69
CA ARG A 157 11.26 4.37 32.09
C ARG A 157 12.17 3.16 32.22
N GLY A 158 12.48 2.80 33.46
CA GLY A 158 13.20 1.59 33.84
C GLY A 158 14.67 1.81 34.20
N LEU A 159 15.21 3.03 34.01
CA LEU A 159 16.50 3.45 34.54
C LEU A 159 16.34 4.50 35.64
N VAL A 160 17.47 5.03 36.14
CA VAL A 160 17.55 6.07 37.16
C VAL A 160 16.52 7.19 36.96
N ASP A 161 16.03 7.75 38.07
CA ASP A 161 14.98 8.79 38.16
C ASP A 161 13.55 8.33 37.78
N THR A 162 13.37 7.07 37.35
CA THR A 162 12.04 6.52 37.05
C THR A 162 11.57 5.43 38.04
N CYS A 163 12.46 4.92 38.88
CA CYS A 163 12.09 4.07 40.02
C CYS A 163 13.13 4.08 41.14
N GLY A 164 12.73 3.67 42.35
CA GLY A 164 13.54 3.79 43.57
C GLY A 164 14.82 2.93 43.64
N SER A 165 14.99 1.95 42.75
CA SER A 165 16.21 1.11 42.70
C SER A 165 16.61 0.73 41.27
N CYS A 166 16.25 1.58 40.31
CA CYS A 166 16.52 1.33 38.90
C CYS A 166 18.03 1.37 38.61
N PRO A 167 18.51 0.54 37.67
CA PRO A 167 19.89 0.64 37.20
C PRO A 167 20.14 1.97 36.50
N THR A 168 21.41 2.37 36.41
CA THR A 168 21.80 3.60 35.71
C THR A 168 21.81 3.42 34.18
N ALA A 169 21.88 2.18 33.70
CA ALA A 169 22.04 1.85 32.29
C ALA A 169 21.23 0.62 31.85
N GLU A 170 20.81 0.61 30.60
CA GLU A 170 20.37 -0.57 29.89
C GLU A 170 21.59 -1.42 29.48
N THR A 171 21.34 -2.70 29.25
CA THR A 171 22.32 -3.68 28.77
C THR A 171 22.48 -3.63 27.24
N ILE A 172 23.64 -4.08 26.75
CA ILE A 172 23.87 -4.31 25.32
C ILE A 172 24.31 -5.78 25.16
N PRO A 173 23.50 -6.65 24.52
CA PRO A 173 22.15 -6.41 24.01
C PRO A 173 21.14 -6.10 25.14
N PRO A 174 19.97 -5.50 24.85
CA PRO A 174 18.94 -5.18 25.85
C PRO A 174 18.41 -6.42 26.57
N LEU A 175 17.93 -6.24 27.81
CA LEU A 175 17.32 -7.33 28.58
C LEU A 175 16.07 -7.87 27.88
N ASP A 176 15.21 -6.95 27.42
CA ASP A 176 14.10 -7.24 26.53
C ASP A 176 14.18 -6.26 25.35
N PRO A 177 14.32 -6.74 24.09
CA PRO A 177 14.37 -5.86 22.94
C PRO A 177 13.08 -5.05 22.72
N TYR A 178 11.94 -5.43 23.33
CA TYR A 178 10.68 -4.70 23.26
C TYR A 178 10.33 -3.97 24.56
N GLU A 179 11.27 -3.91 25.53
CA GLU A 179 11.19 -3.04 26.71
C GLU A 179 12.54 -2.37 26.96
N ILE A 180 13.10 -1.72 25.94
CA ILE A 180 14.36 -0.97 26.09
C ILE A 180 14.12 0.17 27.08
N ARG A 181 14.86 0.15 28.19
CA ARG A 181 14.68 1.08 29.31
C ARG A 181 15.39 2.40 29.06
N THR A 182 14.84 3.46 29.61
CA THR A 182 15.41 4.82 29.55
C THR A 182 15.42 5.46 30.94
N PRO A 183 16.21 6.51 31.18
CA PRO A 183 15.95 7.44 32.27
C PRO A 183 14.63 8.17 32.04
N ALA A 184 14.26 9.06 32.96
CA ALA A 184 13.11 9.93 32.73
C ALA A 184 13.31 10.73 31.43
N THR A 185 12.21 11.01 30.72
CA THR A 185 12.26 11.93 29.57
C THR A 185 12.74 13.31 30.02
N VAL A 186 13.49 14.00 29.15
CA VAL A 186 13.98 15.34 29.44
C VAL A 186 12.82 16.31 29.61
N THR A 187 12.89 17.09 30.68
CA THR A 187 11.94 18.14 31.05
C THR A 187 12.61 19.50 31.11
N ARG A 188 11.79 20.55 31.22
CA ARG A 188 12.24 21.94 31.39
C ARG A 188 13.09 22.19 32.65
N ASP A 189 13.03 21.28 33.61
CA ASP A 189 13.77 21.34 34.87
C ASP A 189 15.14 20.64 34.76
N ASP A 190 15.37 19.88 33.68
CA ASP A 190 16.62 19.15 33.43
C ASP A 190 17.62 20.03 32.68
N GLY A 191 18.61 20.52 33.41
CA GLY A 191 19.74 21.27 32.86
C GLY A 191 20.89 20.39 32.36
N LEU A 192 21.96 21.02 31.87
CA LEU A 192 23.17 20.33 31.38
C LEU A 192 23.74 19.33 32.41
N GLU A 193 23.75 19.71 33.70
CA GLU A 193 24.26 18.87 34.78
C GLU A 193 23.50 17.54 34.88
N GLN A 194 22.18 17.57 34.76
CA GLN A 194 21.35 16.36 34.81
C GLN A 194 21.61 15.45 33.61
N LEU A 195 21.67 16.01 32.40
CA LEU A 195 21.97 15.24 31.19
C LEU A 195 23.35 14.57 31.27
N GLN A 196 24.35 15.28 31.81
CA GLN A 196 25.68 14.74 32.08
C GLN A 196 25.65 13.68 33.19
N ALA A 197 24.81 13.84 34.21
CA ALA A 197 24.69 12.89 35.33
C ALA A 197 24.20 11.51 34.87
N TRP A 198 23.23 11.42 33.95
CA TRP A 198 22.80 10.14 33.39
C TRP A 198 23.92 9.38 32.68
N VAL A 199 24.77 10.10 31.94
CA VAL A 199 25.91 9.50 31.23
C VAL A 199 27.03 9.12 32.19
N THR A 200 27.44 10.05 33.06
CA THR A 200 28.58 9.83 33.98
C THR A 200 28.27 8.81 35.07
N SER A 201 27.02 8.71 35.53
CA SER A 201 26.61 7.64 36.45
C SER A 201 26.70 6.26 35.79
N THR A 202 26.39 6.15 34.50
CA THR A 202 26.59 4.93 33.72
C THR A 202 28.07 4.59 33.54
N GLU A 203 28.90 5.58 33.19
CA GLU A 203 30.35 5.40 33.13
C GLU A 203 30.89 4.87 34.48
N ALA A 204 30.46 5.47 35.59
CA ALA A 204 30.88 5.08 36.94
C ALA A 204 30.36 3.68 37.35
N ALA A 205 29.20 3.26 36.84
CA ALA A 205 28.61 1.95 37.09
C ALA A 205 29.25 0.81 36.26
N GLY A 206 30.24 1.13 35.42
CA GLY A 206 30.89 0.14 34.56
C GLY A 206 30.22 -0.01 33.20
N GLY A 207 29.73 1.08 32.63
CA GLY A 207 29.23 1.15 31.26
C GLY A 207 27.81 0.61 31.08
N GLY A 208 27.41 0.45 29.81
CA GLY A 208 26.04 0.12 29.42
C GLY A 208 25.48 1.11 28.41
N TRP A 209 24.17 1.15 28.30
CA TRP A 209 23.45 1.97 27.33
C TRP A 209 22.51 2.96 28.01
N VAL A 210 22.60 4.23 27.63
CA VAL A 210 21.66 5.27 28.04
C VAL A 210 20.98 5.84 26.82
N VAL A 211 19.66 5.76 26.77
CA VAL A 211 18.83 6.43 25.76
C VAL A 211 18.27 7.71 26.39
N VAL A 212 18.73 8.87 25.92
CA VAL A 212 18.25 10.17 26.40
C VAL A 212 17.13 10.64 25.47
N VAL A 213 15.94 10.83 26.04
CA VAL A 213 14.69 11.10 25.28
C VAL A 213 14.36 12.58 25.32
N PHE A 214 14.18 13.18 24.14
CA PHE A 214 13.86 14.59 23.93
C PHE A 214 12.55 14.73 23.14
N HIS A 215 11.75 15.75 23.43
CA HIS A 215 10.54 16.09 22.67
C HIS A 215 10.66 17.51 22.10
N PHE A 216 10.26 18.53 22.87
CA PHE A 216 10.31 19.93 22.43
C PHE A 216 11.73 20.50 22.52
N VAL A 217 12.15 21.24 21.48
CA VAL A 217 13.46 21.94 21.45
C VAL A 217 13.23 23.43 21.23
N GLU A 218 12.99 24.14 22.34
CA GLU A 218 12.48 25.52 22.31
C GLU A 218 13.30 26.46 23.21
N PRO A 219 13.53 27.72 22.81
CA PRO A 219 14.15 28.71 23.68
C PRO A 219 13.32 29.01 24.95
N ASP A 220 11.99 28.89 24.85
CA ASP A 220 11.04 29.18 25.92
C ASP A 220 10.26 27.91 26.32
N CYS A 221 10.80 27.20 27.31
CA CYS A 221 10.19 25.99 27.89
C CYS A 221 9.05 26.28 28.90
N THR A 222 8.49 27.49 28.93
CA THR A 222 7.36 27.77 29.85
C THR A 222 6.07 27.07 29.41
N LYS A 223 5.92 26.83 28.10
CA LYS A 223 4.72 26.23 27.50
C LYS A 223 4.67 24.72 27.63
N HIS A 224 5.81 24.05 27.53
CA HIS A 224 5.88 22.59 27.47
C HIS A 224 6.76 22.03 28.58
N THR A 225 6.24 21.03 29.30
CA THR A 225 6.99 20.34 30.37
C THR A 225 8.18 19.58 29.80
N TYR A 226 8.01 18.87 28.67
CA TYR A 226 9.03 18.03 28.02
C TYR A 226 9.92 18.81 27.06
N CYS A 227 10.43 19.96 27.51
CA CYS A 227 11.20 20.88 26.69
C CYS A 227 12.67 20.94 27.11
N VAL A 228 13.56 20.91 26.14
CA VAL A 228 14.98 21.23 26.32
C VAL A 228 15.32 22.53 25.58
N LYS A 229 16.12 23.38 26.22
CA LYS A 229 16.59 24.59 25.56
C LYS A 229 17.70 24.29 24.54
N PRO A 230 17.71 24.94 23.36
CA PRO A 230 18.73 24.73 22.33
C PRO A 230 20.18 24.94 22.79
N ASP A 231 20.43 25.85 23.73
CA ASP A 231 21.76 26.08 24.31
C ASP A 231 22.22 24.91 25.18
N VAL A 232 21.37 24.43 26.08
CA VAL A 232 21.63 23.24 26.91
C VAL A 232 21.90 22.02 26.03
N LEU A 233 21.07 21.80 25.01
CA LEU A 233 21.24 20.67 24.10
C LEU A 233 22.57 20.75 23.33
N ARG A 234 22.94 21.95 22.83
CA ARG A 234 24.21 22.17 22.13
C ARG A 234 25.41 21.94 23.03
N GLU A 235 25.37 22.42 24.28
CA GLU A 235 26.43 22.21 25.26
C GLU A 235 26.57 20.72 25.60
N PHE A 236 25.44 20.00 25.75
CA PHE A 236 25.45 18.57 26.00
C PHE A 236 26.05 17.77 24.83
N MET A 237 25.65 18.06 23.59
CA MET A 237 26.23 17.43 22.40
C MET A 237 27.73 17.74 22.25
N GLY A 238 28.12 19.00 22.48
CA GLY A 238 29.52 19.42 22.48
C GLY A 238 30.35 18.69 23.53
N TRP A 239 29.80 18.48 24.72
CA TRP A 239 30.41 17.68 25.77
C TRP A 239 30.49 16.19 25.41
N LEU A 240 29.44 15.61 24.84
CA LEU A 240 29.42 14.20 24.40
C LEU A 240 30.47 13.91 23.34
N SER A 241 30.64 14.81 22.35
CA SER A 241 31.63 14.65 21.27
C SER A 241 33.08 14.48 21.77
N GLN A 242 33.37 14.93 22.99
CA GLN A 242 34.70 14.86 23.61
C GLN A 242 34.90 13.61 24.48
N ARG A 243 33.88 12.76 24.64
CA ARG A 243 33.90 11.63 25.57
C ARG A 243 34.45 10.33 24.98
N ALA A 244 34.67 10.25 23.67
CA ALA A 244 35.20 9.04 23.02
C ALA A 244 36.50 8.49 23.67
N PRO A 245 37.48 9.31 24.09
CA PRO A 245 38.67 8.82 24.81
C PRO A 245 38.37 8.17 26.17
N MET A 246 37.18 8.41 26.74
CA MET A 246 36.72 7.82 28.01
C MET A 246 35.92 6.52 27.81
N GLY A 247 35.78 6.03 26.58
CA GLY A 247 35.02 4.83 26.27
C GLY A 247 33.52 5.07 26.08
N THR A 248 33.10 6.33 25.97
CA THR A 248 31.71 6.72 25.72
C THR A 248 31.51 7.11 24.27
N GLU A 249 30.55 6.49 23.62
CA GLU A 249 30.22 6.73 22.22
C GLU A 249 28.74 7.01 22.02
N VAL A 250 28.42 7.82 21.01
CA VAL A 250 27.04 8.13 20.64
C VAL A 250 26.65 7.31 19.42
N ARG A 251 25.54 6.57 19.51
CA ARG A 251 25.04 5.69 18.45
C ARG A 251 23.53 5.78 18.30
N THR A 252 23.04 5.53 17.08
CA THR A 252 21.60 5.39 16.83
C THR A 252 21.06 4.07 17.41
N MET A 253 19.73 3.95 17.52
CA MET A 253 19.09 2.69 17.90
C MET A 253 19.47 1.59 16.90
N GLN A 254 19.38 1.88 15.60
CA GLN A 254 19.75 0.95 14.53
C GLN A 254 21.23 0.50 14.59
N ASP A 255 22.17 1.37 14.96
CA ASP A 255 23.59 1.01 15.10
C ASP A 255 23.85 0.00 16.22
N ILE A 256 23.01 0.00 17.26
CA ILE A 256 23.16 -0.83 18.46
C ILE A 256 22.42 -2.16 18.28
N LEU A 257 21.16 -2.08 17.87
CA LEU A 257 20.27 -3.23 17.74
C LEU A 257 20.59 -4.06 16.49
N GLY A 258 20.98 -3.38 15.41
CA GLY A 258 21.25 -4.00 14.12
C GLY A 258 20.06 -4.77 13.54
N GLY A 259 20.37 -5.70 12.64
CA GLY A 259 19.38 -6.50 11.92
C GLY A 259 18.84 -5.79 10.67
N ALA A 260 18.52 -6.59 9.66
CA ALA A 260 17.83 -6.07 8.47
C ALA A 260 16.42 -5.62 8.85
N ALA A 261 15.90 -4.60 8.18
CA ALA A 261 14.49 -4.28 8.24
C ALA A 261 13.67 -5.52 7.82
N ARG A 262 12.71 -5.91 8.65
CA ARG A 262 11.83 -7.04 8.36
C ARG A 262 10.88 -6.67 7.21
N PRO A 263 10.31 -7.65 6.48
CA PRO A 263 9.31 -7.38 5.46
C PRO A 263 8.14 -6.53 5.99
N ALA A 264 7.44 -5.86 5.08
CA ALA A 264 6.19 -5.20 5.39
C ALA A 264 5.18 -6.22 5.95
N VAL A 265 4.49 -5.86 7.03
CA VAL A 265 3.40 -6.64 7.61
C VAL A 265 2.16 -5.78 7.54
N HIS A 266 1.14 -6.28 6.85
CA HIS A 266 -0.16 -5.64 6.81
C HIS A 266 -0.95 -6.04 8.06
N PRO A 267 -1.66 -5.10 8.72
CA PRO A 267 -2.66 -5.44 9.71
C PRO A 267 -3.62 -6.51 9.19
N VAL A 268 -4.32 -7.20 10.11
CA VAL A 268 -5.44 -8.03 9.69
C VAL A 268 -6.51 -7.07 9.20
N SER A 269 -6.86 -7.13 7.92
CA SER A 269 -7.90 -6.28 7.35
C SER A 269 -9.20 -6.49 8.13
N LEU A 270 -9.67 -5.42 8.78
CA LEU A 270 -11.01 -5.39 9.33
C LEU A 270 -12.01 -5.31 8.18
N PRO A 271 -13.27 -5.76 8.38
CA PRO A 271 -14.30 -5.51 7.38
C PRO A 271 -14.39 -4.00 7.13
N PRO A 272 -14.24 -3.55 5.88
CA PRO A 272 -14.29 -2.12 5.59
C PRO A 272 -15.65 -1.54 5.97
N THR A 273 -15.68 -0.23 6.20
CA THR A 273 -16.91 0.43 6.63
C THR A 273 -17.94 0.44 5.49
N ALA A 274 -19.23 0.33 5.82
CA ALA A 274 -20.27 0.37 4.80
C ALA A 274 -20.45 1.77 4.16
N THR A 275 -20.00 2.82 4.85
CA THR A 275 -20.18 4.23 4.47
C THR A 275 -18.95 5.04 4.87
N LEU A 276 -18.74 6.20 4.23
CA LEU A 276 -17.76 7.18 4.70
C LEU A 276 -17.96 7.50 6.19
N LYS A 277 -16.85 7.59 6.93
CA LYS A 277 -16.80 8.06 8.31
C LYS A 277 -16.50 9.55 8.34
N ASN A 278 -17.16 10.25 9.26
CA ASN A 278 -17.04 11.71 9.41
C ASN A 278 -17.11 12.49 8.07
N PRO A 279 -18.10 12.22 7.19
CA PRO A 279 -18.16 12.83 5.86
C PRO A 279 -18.34 14.35 5.88
N SER A 280 -18.94 14.90 6.94
CA SER A 280 -19.11 16.34 7.17
C SER A 280 -17.95 16.97 7.94
N LEU A 281 -16.86 16.24 8.23
CA LEU A 281 -15.62 16.77 8.82
C LEU A 281 -15.77 17.44 10.20
N GLU A 282 -16.79 17.05 10.97
CA GLU A 282 -17.16 17.67 12.23
C GLU A 282 -16.36 17.12 13.43
N ASP A 283 -16.07 15.82 13.39
CA ASP A 283 -15.42 15.10 14.48
C ASP A 283 -13.88 15.22 14.39
N ASP A 284 -13.24 15.45 15.53
CA ASP A 284 -11.78 15.58 15.73
C ASP A 284 -11.56 15.31 17.22
N ALA A 285 -11.86 14.08 17.64
CA ALA A 285 -11.90 13.67 19.04
C ALA A 285 -10.50 13.66 19.67
N ASN A 286 -9.46 13.46 18.87
CA ASN A 286 -8.07 13.47 19.30
C ASN A 286 -7.47 14.89 19.37
N ALA A 287 -8.20 15.91 18.91
CA ALA A 287 -7.80 17.32 18.88
C ALA A 287 -6.46 17.56 18.17
N ASP A 288 -6.16 16.79 17.13
CA ASP A 288 -4.95 16.96 16.32
C ASP A 288 -5.15 17.96 15.17
N GLY A 289 -6.38 18.42 14.95
CA GLY A 289 -6.72 19.41 13.94
C GLY A 289 -6.94 18.83 12.54
N VAL A 290 -6.95 17.50 12.39
CA VAL A 290 -7.41 16.77 11.21
C VAL A 290 -8.70 16.04 11.58
N PRO A 291 -9.76 16.09 10.75
CA PRO A 291 -11.00 15.39 11.06
C PRO A 291 -10.77 13.89 11.24
N ASP A 292 -11.41 13.29 12.24
CA ASP A 292 -11.33 11.86 12.51
C ASP A 292 -11.66 11.06 11.25
N CYS A 293 -10.88 10.02 10.95
CA CYS A 293 -10.95 9.23 9.71
C CYS A 293 -10.51 9.92 8.41
N TRP A 294 -9.87 11.08 8.51
CA TRP A 294 -9.23 11.75 7.38
C TRP A 294 -7.73 11.89 7.60
N GLN A 295 -7.00 12.07 6.51
CA GLN A 295 -5.57 12.31 6.53
C GLN A 295 -5.22 13.38 5.50
N LEU A 296 -4.17 14.15 5.79
CA LEU A 296 -3.52 14.97 4.77
C LEU A 296 -2.68 14.08 3.85
N GLY A 297 -2.63 14.43 2.57
CA GLY A 297 -1.68 13.81 1.66
C GLY A 297 -0.23 14.17 2.00
N PRO A 298 0.74 13.37 1.54
CA PRO A 298 2.15 13.62 1.82
C PRO A 298 2.57 14.99 1.25
N THR A 299 3.02 15.88 2.13
CA THR A 299 3.55 17.18 1.73
C THR A 299 5.05 17.06 1.43
N HIS A 300 5.45 17.47 0.22
CA HIS A 300 6.84 17.54 -0.23
C HIS A 300 7.26 19.01 -0.35
N GLY A 301 7.88 19.55 0.71
CA GLY A 301 8.62 20.81 0.68
C GLY A 301 7.79 22.02 0.24
N GLY A 302 7.09 22.68 1.16
CA GLY A 302 6.34 23.92 0.96
C GLY A 302 5.34 24.14 2.09
N ALA A 303 4.96 25.40 2.36
CA ALA A 303 3.96 25.73 3.39
C ALA A 303 2.55 25.37 2.90
N VAL A 304 2.17 24.10 3.09
CA VAL A 304 0.76 23.71 3.08
C VAL A 304 0.19 24.08 4.44
N ARG A 305 -0.93 24.78 4.44
CA ARG A 305 -1.74 24.99 5.65
C ARG A 305 -3.00 24.18 5.52
N ALA A 306 -3.33 23.48 6.58
CA ALA A 306 -4.49 22.63 6.69
C ALA A 306 -5.07 22.83 8.08
N GLU A 307 -6.33 23.24 8.16
CA GLU A 307 -6.98 23.57 9.42
C GLU A 307 -8.49 23.47 9.30
N ARG A 308 -9.15 23.24 10.45
CA ARG A 308 -10.61 23.30 10.55
C ARG A 308 -11.08 24.75 10.38
N SER A 309 -12.21 24.93 9.71
CA SER A 309 -12.80 26.25 9.45
C SER A 309 -14.26 26.31 9.89
N ALA A 310 -14.64 27.40 10.56
CA ALA A 310 -16.04 27.67 10.91
C ALA A 310 -16.88 28.16 9.70
N GLU A 311 -16.25 28.39 8.54
CA GLU A 311 -16.97 28.65 7.28
C GLU A 311 -17.40 27.32 6.68
N ALA A 312 -18.53 26.77 7.12
CA ALA A 312 -19.03 25.47 6.69
C ALA A 312 -20.18 25.57 5.67
N HIS A 313 -20.35 24.53 4.86
CA HIS A 313 -21.52 24.37 4.00
C HIS A 313 -22.71 23.89 4.83
N SER A 314 -22.47 22.89 5.67
CA SER A 314 -23.40 22.41 6.68
C SER A 314 -22.68 22.22 8.02
N GLY A 315 -23.42 22.02 9.11
CA GLY A 315 -22.81 21.82 10.43
C GLY A 315 -22.01 23.02 10.95
N ALA A 316 -20.95 22.75 11.70
CA ALA A 316 -20.10 23.75 12.36
C ALA A 316 -18.70 23.85 11.75
N TRP A 317 -18.24 22.82 11.04
CA TRP A 317 -16.86 22.75 10.57
C TRP A 317 -16.77 22.27 9.12
N SER A 318 -16.06 23.04 8.30
CA SER A 318 -15.45 22.54 7.07
C SER A 318 -13.94 22.41 7.25
N TYR A 319 -13.26 21.95 6.20
CA TYR A 319 -11.81 21.85 6.21
C TYR A 319 -11.15 22.76 5.18
N ARG A 320 -10.21 23.58 5.65
CA ARG A 320 -9.44 24.51 4.82
C ARG A 320 -8.14 23.86 4.39
N LEU A 321 -7.92 23.83 3.08
CA LEU A 321 -6.65 23.50 2.46
C LEU A 321 -6.08 24.76 1.82
N GLU A 322 -4.82 25.07 2.08
CA GLU A 322 -4.13 26.19 1.46
C GLU A 322 -2.73 25.76 1.04
N ARG A 323 -2.41 26.06 -0.21
CA ARG A 323 -1.07 25.89 -0.77
C ARG A 323 -0.49 27.28 -1.00
N VAL A 324 0.49 27.65 -0.19
CA VAL A 324 1.09 29.00 -0.21
C VAL A 324 2.09 29.16 -1.36
N GLU A 325 2.77 28.07 -1.77
CA GLU A 325 3.76 28.10 -2.85
C GLU A 325 3.73 26.84 -3.74
N ALA A 326 4.25 26.98 -4.95
CA ALA A 326 4.26 25.91 -5.95
C ALA A 326 5.33 24.85 -5.68
N SER A 327 6.45 25.22 -5.03
CA SER A 327 7.33 24.26 -4.36
C SER A 327 6.56 23.72 -3.17
N GLY A 328 6.06 22.50 -3.26
CA GLY A 328 5.12 21.97 -2.27
C GLY A 328 4.33 20.82 -2.86
N GLY A 329 4.29 19.69 -2.17
CA GLY A 329 3.34 18.61 -2.44
C GLY A 329 1.91 19.15 -2.50
N ALA A 330 0.99 18.37 -3.07
CA ALA A 330 -0.39 18.80 -3.20
C ALA A 330 -1.03 18.99 -1.81
N ALA A 331 -1.60 20.17 -1.55
CA ALA A 331 -2.48 20.36 -0.40
C ALA A 331 -3.73 19.53 -0.64
N SER A 332 -3.87 18.47 0.16
CA SER A 332 -4.87 17.42 -0.07
C SER A 332 -5.42 16.89 1.24
N LEU A 333 -6.70 16.54 1.22
CA LEU A 333 -7.41 15.87 2.30
C LEU A 333 -8.09 14.63 1.69
N GLN A 334 -7.91 13.50 2.34
CA GLN A 334 -8.42 12.22 1.85
C GLN A 334 -8.80 11.32 3.02
N VAL A 335 -9.73 10.39 2.79
CA VAL A 335 -10.09 9.37 3.77
C VAL A 335 -8.82 8.64 4.21
N LEU A 336 -8.66 8.45 5.53
CA LEU A 336 -7.54 7.77 6.14
C LEU A 336 -7.38 6.38 5.48
N ARG A 337 -6.17 6.11 5.02
CA ARG A 337 -5.83 4.88 4.28
C ARG A 337 -5.39 3.80 5.25
N ASP A 338 -6.34 3.30 6.01
CA ASP A 338 -6.15 2.31 7.07
C ASP A 338 -6.52 0.88 6.64
N ASP A 339 -6.53 -0.05 7.58
CA ASP A 339 -6.93 -1.45 7.44
C ASP A 339 -8.35 -1.71 7.96
N GLY A 340 -9.27 -0.73 7.77
CA GLY A 340 -10.71 -0.96 7.85
C GLY A 340 -11.46 -0.23 8.98
N THR A 341 -10.94 0.88 9.53
CA THR A 341 -11.72 1.72 10.47
C THR A 341 -12.36 2.93 9.80
N CYS A 342 -11.78 3.41 8.70
CA CYS A 342 -12.14 4.67 8.06
C CYS A 342 -12.45 4.51 6.57
N ALA A 343 -11.66 3.71 5.84
CA ALA A 343 -11.90 3.47 4.43
C ALA A 343 -13.17 2.63 4.17
N PRO A 344 -14.12 3.12 3.33
CA PRO A 344 -15.30 2.35 2.97
C PRO A 344 -14.99 1.19 2.01
N ALA A 345 -15.88 0.20 2.06
CA ALA A 345 -15.89 -0.96 1.19
C ALA A 345 -16.25 -0.55 -0.24
N VAL A 346 -15.63 -1.20 -1.22
CA VAL A 346 -16.10 -1.14 -2.61
C VAL A 346 -16.32 -2.54 -3.16
N THR A 347 -17.29 -2.64 -4.08
CA THR A 347 -17.55 -3.89 -4.80
C THR A 347 -16.63 -3.96 -6.02
N PRO A 348 -15.76 -4.97 -6.16
CA PRO A 348 -14.98 -5.16 -7.38
C PRO A 348 -15.88 -5.20 -8.61
N GLY A 349 -15.55 -4.40 -9.64
CA GLY A 349 -16.37 -4.29 -10.85
C GLY A 349 -17.71 -3.55 -10.69
N GLY A 350 -18.01 -3.00 -9.51
CA GLY A 350 -19.04 -2.00 -9.29
C GLY A 350 -18.51 -0.59 -9.53
N GLY A 351 -19.39 0.36 -9.83
CA GLY A 351 -19.04 1.78 -9.84
C GLY A 351 -19.45 2.45 -8.53
N SER A 352 -18.74 3.52 -8.17
CA SER A 352 -19.10 4.38 -7.04
C SER A 352 -19.13 5.84 -7.46
N ARG A 353 -20.07 6.61 -6.94
CA ARG A 353 -20.15 8.07 -7.12
C ARG A 353 -19.63 8.75 -5.87
N VAL A 354 -18.61 9.58 -6.04
CA VAL A 354 -18.06 10.45 -5.01
C VAL A 354 -18.65 11.84 -5.19
N SER A 355 -19.04 12.51 -4.11
CA SER A 355 -19.38 13.94 -4.14
C SER A 355 -18.70 14.72 -3.03
N VAL A 356 -18.59 16.03 -3.20
CA VAL A 356 -18.06 16.95 -2.19
C VAL A 356 -18.60 18.35 -2.45
N TRP A 357 -18.88 19.09 -1.39
CA TRP A 357 -19.14 20.53 -1.47
C TRP A 357 -17.83 21.29 -1.31
N TYR A 358 -17.59 22.26 -2.19
CA TYR A 358 -16.36 23.03 -2.15
C TYR A 358 -16.56 24.52 -2.44
N ARG A 359 -15.61 25.32 -1.93
CA ARG A 359 -15.28 26.68 -2.35
C ARG A 359 -13.79 26.73 -2.60
N SER A 360 -13.32 27.43 -3.62
CA SER A 360 -11.89 27.52 -3.88
C SER A 360 -11.49 28.75 -4.69
N SER A 361 -10.26 29.22 -4.46
CA SER A 361 -9.63 30.28 -5.25
C SER A 361 -8.78 29.75 -6.41
N THR A 362 -8.61 28.43 -6.49
CA THR A 362 -7.71 27.75 -7.42
C THR A 362 -8.35 26.42 -7.83
N PRO A 363 -8.05 25.89 -9.04
CA PRO A 363 -8.55 24.59 -9.43
C PRO A 363 -8.14 23.50 -8.43
N LEU A 364 -9.04 22.56 -8.18
CA LEU A 364 -8.77 21.34 -7.43
C LEU A 364 -9.23 20.14 -8.25
N HIS A 365 -8.79 18.95 -7.89
CA HIS A 365 -9.32 17.72 -8.47
C HIS A 365 -9.71 16.74 -7.37
N LEU A 366 -10.62 15.83 -7.74
CA LEU A 366 -10.95 14.69 -6.89
C LEU A 366 -9.89 13.60 -7.05
N GLU A 367 -9.50 12.99 -5.94
CA GLU A 367 -8.53 11.90 -5.90
C GLU A 367 -9.20 10.64 -5.36
N ALA A 368 -8.74 9.48 -5.86
CA ALA A 368 -9.10 8.20 -5.31
C ALA A 368 -7.86 7.29 -5.20
N ALA A 369 -7.87 6.42 -4.21
CA ALA A 369 -6.95 5.31 -4.08
C ALA A 369 -7.73 4.06 -3.68
N VAL A 370 -7.33 2.91 -4.20
CA VAL A 370 -7.90 1.62 -3.82
C VAL A 370 -6.86 0.76 -3.14
N LYS A 371 -7.32 -0.08 -2.22
CA LYS A 371 -6.50 -1.13 -1.64
C LYS A 371 -6.80 -2.46 -2.30
N GLY A 372 -5.75 -3.08 -2.82
CA GLY A 372 -5.80 -4.39 -3.43
C GLY A 372 -5.64 -5.52 -2.40
N THR A 373 -5.99 -6.76 -2.76
CA THR A 373 -5.78 -7.98 -1.93
C THR A 373 -4.35 -8.19 -1.41
N ASP A 374 -3.37 -7.48 -1.97
CA ASP A 374 -1.99 -7.44 -1.50
C ASP A 374 -1.77 -6.53 -0.28
N GLY A 375 -2.82 -5.86 0.21
CA GLY A 375 -2.78 -4.94 1.36
C GLY A 375 -2.20 -3.57 1.03
N THR A 376 -1.85 -3.31 -0.24
CA THR A 376 -1.20 -2.05 -0.64
C THR A 376 -2.20 -1.05 -1.22
N TRP A 377 -2.05 0.20 -0.79
CA TRP A 377 -2.80 1.32 -1.35
C TRP A 377 -2.19 1.77 -2.67
N LYS A 378 -2.99 1.74 -3.74
CA LYS A 378 -2.62 2.20 -5.07
C LYS A 378 -3.46 3.42 -5.43
N VAL A 379 -2.81 4.54 -5.75
CA VAL A 379 -3.53 5.72 -6.28
C VAL A 379 -4.23 5.30 -7.56
N TRP A 380 -5.54 5.47 -7.57
CA TRP A 380 -6.41 4.93 -8.58
C TRP A 380 -7.11 6.06 -9.33
N ASN A 381 -6.48 6.42 -10.44
CA ASN A 381 -6.92 7.45 -11.37
C ASN A 381 -7.05 8.86 -10.75
N ARG A 382 -6.79 9.88 -11.57
CA ARG A 382 -7.07 11.26 -11.18
C ARG A 382 -8.47 11.62 -11.65
N GLY A 383 -9.31 12.11 -10.74
CA GLY A 383 -10.66 12.57 -11.06
C GLY A 383 -10.66 13.86 -11.88
N PRO A 384 -11.85 14.37 -12.22
CA PRO A 384 -11.99 15.59 -13.02
C PRO A 384 -11.38 16.80 -12.31
N SER A 385 -10.80 17.71 -13.09
CA SER A 385 -10.42 19.04 -12.63
C SER A 385 -11.67 19.88 -12.43
N LEU A 386 -11.78 20.49 -11.26
CA LEU A 386 -12.89 21.34 -10.83
C LEU A 386 -12.44 22.81 -10.87
N PRO A 387 -13.23 23.70 -11.48
CA PRO A 387 -12.89 25.12 -11.56
C PRO A 387 -12.99 25.79 -10.19
N PRO A 388 -12.29 26.93 -9.98
CA PRO A 388 -12.47 27.77 -8.80
C PRO A 388 -13.94 28.17 -8.60
N ALA A 389 -14.39 28.21 -7.36
CA ALA A 389 -15.77 28.55 -7.00
C ALA A 389 -15.83 29.44 -5.75
N GLU A 390 -16.39 30.64 -5.86
CA GLU A 390 -16.54 31.56 -4.73
C GLU A 390 -17.69 31.16 -3.80
N ALA A 391 -18.77 30.60 -4.35
CA ALA A 391 -19.91 30.05 -3.64
C ALA A 391 -19.80 28.54 -3.47
N TRP A 392 -20.42 27.99 -2.42
CA TRP A 392 -20.51 26.55 -2.22
C TRP A 392 -21.09 25.86 -3.45
N THR A 393 -20.30 24.96 -4.01
CA THR A 393 -20.62 24.24 -5.24
C THR A 393 -20.44 22.75 -4.98
N GLU A 394 -21.43 21.94 -5.33
CA GLU A 394 -21.29 20.48 -5.29
C GLU A 394 -20.56 20.00 -6.55
N ALA A 395 -19.52 19.19 -6.35
CA ALA A 395 -18.90 18.42 -7.41
C ALA A 395 -19.21 16.94 -7.20
N SER A 396 -19.27 16.19 -8.30
CA SER A 396 -19.34 14.73 -8.24
C SER A 396 -18.44 14.08 -9.29
N TRP A 397 -17.99 12.87 -8.97
CA TRP A 397 -17.18 12.03 -9.84
C TRP A 397 -17.72 10.61 -9.79
N GLU A 398 -18.19 10.15 -10.94
CA GLU A 398 -18.50 8.74 -11.19
C GLU A 398 -17.17 8.00 -11.41
N LEU A 399 -16.78 7.20 -10.43
CA LEU A 399 -15.62 6.32 -10.53
C LEU A 399 -15.87 5.29 -11.65
N PRO A 400 -14.85 4.94 -12.45
CA PRO A 400 -14.99 3.92 -13.48
C PRO A 400 -15.60 2.62 -12.90
N ILE A 401 -16.65 2.10 -13.55
CA ILE A 401 -17.36 0.89 -13.13
C ILE A 401 -16.44 -0.35 -13.14
N ALA A 402 -15.34 -0.30 -13.88
CA ALA A 402 -14.28 -1.29 -13.79
C ALA A 402 -13.26 -0.92 -12.69
N LEU A 403 -13.70 -0.88 -11.42
CA LEU A 403 -12.76 -0.94 -10.30
C LEU A 403 -11.83 -2.16 -10.50
N PRO A 404 -10.52 -2.06 -10.13
CA PRO A 404 -9.61 -3.20 -10.23
C PRO A 404 -10.22 -4.42 -9.54
N ALA A 405 -10.10 -5.60 -10.17
CA ALA A 405 -10.74 -6.81 -9.66
C ALA A 405 -10.25 -7.22 -8.25
N ASP A 406 -9.10 -6.70 -7.82
CA ASP A 406 -8.52 -6.90 -6.50
C ASP A 406 -8.88 -5.79 -5.49
N ALA A 407 -9.60 -4.73 -5.89
CA ALA A 407 -9.94 -3.59 -5.05
C ALA A 407 -11.08 -3.88 -4.08
N PHE A 408 -10.87 -3.65 -2.79
CA PHE A 408 -11.90 -3.88 -1.76
C PHE A 408 -12.12 -2.70 -0.78
N GLU A 409 -11.16 -1.78 -0.70
CA GLU A 409 -11.26 -0.54 0.08
C GLU A 409 -11.00 0.67 -0.82
N LEU A 410 -11.68 1.78 -0.52
CA LEU A 410 -11.58 3.03 -1.26
C LEU A 410 -11.23 4.18 -0.32
N SER A 411 -10.25 4.98 -0.71
CA SER A 411 -9.94 6.28 -0.11
C SER A 411 -10.25 7.34 -1.16
N VAL A 412 -11.07 8.33 -0.81
CA VAL A 412 -11.44 9.44 -1.68
C VAL A 412 -11.03 10.75 -1.04
N GLY A 413 -10.78 11.76 -1.85
CA GLY A 413 -10.34 13.05 -1.36
C GLY A 413 -10.30 14.13 -2.43
N VAL A 414 -9.69 15.24 -2.05
CA VAL A 414 -9.48 16.43 -2.87
C VAL A 414 -8.01 16.82 -2.83
N ALA A 415 -7.52 17.43 -3.91
CA ALA A 415 -6.20 18.02 -3.95
C ALA A 415 -6.18 19.30 -4.77
N LEU A 416 -5.52 20.34 -4.23
CA LEU A 416 -5.30 21.60 -4.95
C LEU A 416 -4.31 21.38 -6.12
N GLU A 417 -4.66 21.88 -7.30
CA GLU A 417 -3.78 21.81 -8.48
C GLU A 417 -2.70 22.89 -8.47
N GLY A 418 -2.97 24.03 -7.83
CA GLY A 418 -2.09 25.20 -7.80
C GLY A 418 -2.04 25.90 -6.44
N VAL A 419 -1.34 27.04 -6.43
CA VAL A 419 -1.32 27.95 -5.28
C VAL A 419 -2.70 28.56 -5.09
N GLY A 420 -3.14 28.65 -3.84
CA GLY A 420 -4.46 29.13 -3.46
C GLY A 420 -5.06 28.33 -2.31
N TRP A 421 -6.35 28.48 -2.08
CA TRP A 421 -7.06 27.80 -1.01
C TRP A 421 -8.33 27.10 -1.53
N ALA A 422 -8.77 26.09 -0.78
CA ALA A 422 -10.11 25.52 -0.85
C ALA A 422 -10.68 25.31 0.56
N LEU A 423 -12.00 25.45 0.67
CA LEU A 423 -12.80 24.90 1.76
C LEU A 423 -13.56 23.72 1.18
N VAL A 424 -13.53 22.59 1.88
CA VAL A 424 -14.26 21.38 1.49
C VAL A 424 -15.09 20.86 2.65
N ASP A 425 -16.25 20.30 2.31
CA ASP A 425 -17.25 19.88 3.27
C ASP A 425 -18.18 18.82 2.64
N ASP A 426 -18.96 18.13 3.48
CA ASP A 426 -20.05 17.23 3.10
C ASP A 426 -19.69 16.24 1.97
N PHE A 427 -18.71 15.38 2.22
CA PHE A 427 -18.32 14.32 1.29
C PHE A 427 -19.41 13.25 1.17
N GLY A 428 -19.70 12.82 -0.05
CA GLY A 428 -20.65 11.77 -0.35
C GLY A 428 -20.00 10.56 -1.01
N LEU A 429 -20.49 9.38 -0.65
CA LEU A 429 -20.23 8.14 -1.38
C LEU A 429 -21.57 7.42 -1.62
N ALA A 430 -21.86 7.13 -2.86
CA ALA A 430 -23.02 6.35 -3.29
C ALA A 430 -22.59 5.36 -4.37
N ASP A 431 -23.48 4.43 -4.73
CA ASP A 431 -23.28 3.62 -5.92
C ASP A 431 -23.27 4.51 -7.16
N ALA A 432 -22.40 4.17 -8.13
CA ALA A 432 -22.41 4.88 -9.41
C ALA A 432 -23.75 4.66 -10.11
N THR A 433 -24.23 5.70 -10.78
CA THR A 433 -25.29 5.48 -11.75
C THR A 433 -24.72 4.71 -12.94
N ALA A 434 -25.23 3.51 -13.21
CA ALA A 434 -24.82 2.75 -14.39
C ALA A 434 -24.99 3.66 -15.63
N PRO A 435 -24.00 3.79 -16.52
CA PRO A 435 -24.14 4.57 -17.73
C PRO A 435 -25.32 3.99 -18.50
N ALA A 436 -26.15 4.86 -19.07
CA ALA A 436 -27.25 4.44 -19.91
C ALA A 436 -26.75 3.41 -20.92
N ALA A 437 -27.33 2.20 -20.87
CA ALA A 437 -26.86 1.10 -21.68
C ALA A 437 -26.99 1.47 -23.16
N ARG A 438 -25.97 1.16 -23.95
CA ARG A 438 -25.97 1.34 -25.41
C ARG A 438 -25.47 0.07 -26.06
N LEU A 439 -26.07 -0.23 -27.20
CA LEU A 439 -25.73 -1.40 -27.99
C LEU A 439 -25.52 -0.95 -29.43
N VAL A 440 -24.34 -1.24 -29.97
CA VAL A 440 -23.92 -0.86 -31.31
C VAL A 440 -23.71 -2.12 -32.12
N LEU A 441 -24.41 -2.25 -33.24
CA LEU A 441 -24.20 -3.36 -34.16
C LEU A 441 -22.96 -3.04 -35.02
N ASP A 442 -21.87 -3.77 -34.79
CA ASP A 442 -20.56 -3.54 -35.42
C ASP A 442 -20.43 -4.28 -36.76
N ALA A 443 -21.15 -5.39 -36.94
CA ALA A 443 -21.27 -6.10 -38.20
C ALA A 443 -22.52 -7.00 -38.22
N PRO A 444 -23.23 -7.10 -39.35
CA PRO A 444 -23.09 -6.28 -40.55
C PRO A 444 -23.56 -4.84 -40.31
N THR A 445 -22.93 -3.91 -41.02
CA THR A 445 -23.20 -2.46 -40.84
C THR A 445 -24.19 -1.92 -41.87
N GLY A 446 -24.41 -2.65 -42.96
CA GLY A 446 -25.30 -2.32 -44.08
C GLY A 446 -24.56 -2.14 -45.41
N GLY A 447 -25.26 -2.35 -46.51
CA GLY A 447 -24.73 -2.32 -47.88
C GLY A 447 -24.07 -3.61 -48.36
N GLU A 448 -23.99 -4.64 -47.52
CA GLU A 448 -23.45 -5.94 -47.88
C GLU A 448 -24.43 -6.77 -48.74
N ASP A 449 -23.89 -7.70 -49.53
CA ASP A 449 -24.66 -8.70 -50.28
C ASP A 449 -24.42 -10.08 -49.64
N PHE A 450 -25.47 -10.68 -49.09
CA PHE A 450 -25.45 -12.03 -48.52
C PHE A 450 -26.19 -13.01 -49.40
N VAL A 451 -25.70 -14.24 -49.51
CA VAL A 451 -26.38 -15.30 -50.27
C VAL A 451 -27.22 -16.16 -49.32
N VAL A 452 -28.39 -16.60 -49.76
CA VAL A 452 -29.23 -17.58 -49.04
C VAL A 452 -28.38 -18.76 -48.56
N GLY A 453 -28.52 -19.10 -47.27
CA GLY A 453 -27.77 -20.19 -46.66
C GLY A 453 -26.30 -19.88 -46.41
N GLN A 454 -25.88 -18.61 -46.41
CA GLN A 454 -24.57 -18.22 -45.89
C GLN A 454 -24.60 -18.13 -44.35
N ASP A 455 -23.50 -18.51 -43.69
CA ASP A 455 -23.29 -18.18 -42.27
C ASP A 455 -22.60 -16.82 -42.16
N VAL A 456 -23.23 -15.89 -41.42
CA VAL A 456 -22.76 -14.53 -41.21
C VAL A 456 -22.56 -14.31 -39.73
N GLU A 457 -21.37 -13.86 -39.32
CA GLU A 457 -21.11 -13.46 -37.95
C GLU A 457 -21.67 -12.05 -37.70
N VAL A 458 -22.69 -11.99 -36.85
CA VAL A 458 -23.26 -10.75 -36.31
C VAL A 458 -22.44 -10.37 -35.09
N ARG A 459 -21.88 -9.16 -35.04
CA ARG A 459 -21.05 -8.67 -33.92
C ARG A 459 -21.56 -7.34 -33.40
N TRP A 460 -21.43 -7.12 -32.10
CA TRP A 460 -21.87 -5.89 -31.46
C TRP A 460 -20.98 -5.52 -30.27
N SER A 461 -21.00 -4.23 -29.96
CA SER A 461 -20.34 -3.62 -28.81
C SER A 461 -21.38 -3.10 -27.82
N THR A 462 -21.10 -3.24 -26.54
CA THR A 462 -21.97 -2.77 -25.45
C THR A 462 -21.25 -1.74 -24.59
N LEU A 463 -21.95 -0.66 -24.26
CA LEU A 463 -21.57 0.26 -23.17
C LEU A 463 -22.61 0.14 -22.07
N GLY A 464 -22.18 0.01 -20.81
CA GLY A 464 -23.08 -0.29 -19.68
C GLY A 464 -23.44 -1.77 -19.58
N GLU A 465 -24.43 -2.10 -18.77
CA GLU A 465 -24.82 -3.49 -18.51
C GLU A 465 -25.96 -3.94 -19.44
N VAL A 466 -25.72 -4.98 -20.24
CA VAL A 466 -26.73 -5.71 -21.01
C VAL A 466 -26.42 -7.19 -20.86
N ARG A 467 -27.23 -7.93 -20.08
CA ARG A 467 -26.98 -9.35 -19.77
C ARG A 467 -27.43 -10.28 -20.88
N THR A 468 -28.63 -10.04 -21.39
CA THR A 468 -29.29 -10.86 -22.40
C THR A 468 -29.87 -10.00 -23.51
N LEU A 469 -29.90 -10.56 -24.73
CA LEU A 469 -30.34 -9.85 -25.93
C LEU A 469 -31.13 -10.75 -26.88
N ASP A 470 -31.93 -10.10 -27.72
CA ASP A 470 -32.59 -10.68 -28.88
C ASP A 470 -31.85 -10.25 -30.14
N VAL A 471 -31.63 -11.21 -31.05
CA VAL A 471 -31.16 -10.97 -32.42
C VAL A 471 -32.32 -11.23 -33.36
N ALA A 472 -32.62 -10.28 -34.24
CA ALA A 472 -33.71 -10.39 -35.21
C ALA A 472 -33.31 -9.80 -36.56
N TYR A 473 -33.93 -10.28 -37.63
CA TYR A 473 -33.78 -9.71 -38.96
C TYR A 473 -35.13 -9.25 -39.52
N SER A 474 -35.12 -8.35 -40.50
CA SER A 474 -36.28 -7.97 -41.31
C SER A 474 -35.91 -8.11 -42.77
N THR A 475 -36.85 -8.53 -43.62
CA THR A 475 -36.70 -8.54 -45.09
C THR A 475 -37.32 -7.32 -45.75
N GLU A 476 -37.89 -6.40 -44.96
CA GLU A 476 -38.57 -5.21 -45.42
C GLU A 476 -38.06 -3.97 -44.68
N ALA A 477 -38.06 -2.82 -45.35
CA ALA A 477 -37.75 -1.53 -44.74
C ALA A 477 -38.74 -1.11 -43.63
N SER A 478 -39.93 -1.74 -43.58
CA SER A 478 -40.95 -1.54 -42.55
C SER A 478 -40.53 -2.06 -41.16
N ALA A 479 -39.43 -2.81 -41.08
CA ALA A 479 -38.87 -3.39 -39.85
C ALA A 479 -39.83 -4.37 -39.12
N SER A 480 -40.53 -5.22 -39.88
CA SER A 480 -41.21 -6.39 -39.32
C SER A 480 -40.17 -7.44 -38.92
N TRP A 481 -39.89 -7.55 -37.62
CA TRP A 481 -38.79 -8.36 -37.09
C TRP A 481 -39.14 -9.85 -36.98
N VAL A 482 -38.31 -10.67 -37.60
CA VAL A 482 -38.29 -12.13 -37.45
C VAL A 482 -37.16 -12.52 -36.49
N PRO A 483 -37.44 -13.25 -35.41
CA PRO A 483 -36.42 -13.63 -34.44
C PRO A 483 -35.40 -14.60 -35.05
N VAL A 484 -34.12 -14.30 -34.84
CA VAL A 484 -32.99 -15.22 -35.10
C VAL A 484 -32.65 -16.00 -33.84
N ALA A 485 -32.54 -15.28 -32.72
CA ALA A 485 -32.28 -15.84 -31.41
C ALA A 485 -32.91 -14.93 -30.35
N THR A 486 -33.45 -15.51 -29.29
CA THR A 486 -34.09 -14.75 -28.20
C THR A 486 -33.45 -15.05 -26.86
N SER A 487 -33.34 -14.03 -26.00
CA SER A 487 -32.79 -14.12 -24.65
C SER A 487 -31.42 -14.81 -24.57
N VAL A 488 -30.55 -14.57 -25.55
CA VAL A 488 -29.18 -15.12 -25.56
C VAL A 488 -28.27 -14.30 -24.66
N GLU A 489 -27.28 -14.94 -24.03
CA GLU A 489 -26.24 -14.25 -23.27
C GLU A 489 -25.46 -13.27 -24.15
N ASN A 490 -25.13 -12.11 -23.60
CA ASN A 490 -24.37 -11.10 -24.31
C ASN A 490 -22.88 -11.49 -24.45
N THR A 491 -22.56 -12.24 -25.50
CA THR A 491 -21.21 -12.70 -25.84
C THR A 491 -20.50 -11.81 -26.88
N GLY A 492 -21.13 -10.70 -27.30
CA GLY A 492 -20.61 -9.78 -28.31
C GLY A 492 -20.72 -10.26 -29.77
N HIS A 493 -21.17 -11.50 -30.00
CA HIS A 493 -21.31 -12.06 -31.36
C HIS A 493 -22.29 -13.24 -31.44
N LEU A 494 -22.83 -13.49 -32.64
CA LEU A 494 -23.69 -14.65 -32.96
C LEU A 494 -23.58 -15.01 -34.45
N ILE A 495 -23.57 -16.30 -34.77
CA ILE A 495 -23.64 -16.76 -36.16
C ILE A 495 -25.10 -16.80 -36.62
N TRP A 496 -25.43 -15.99 -37.63
CA TRP A 496 -26.72 -15.93 -38.29
C TRP A 496 -26.68 -16.68 -39.63
N ARG A 497 -27.55 -17.67 -39.79
CA ARG A 497 -27.78 -18.35 -41.08
C ARG A 497 -28.75 -17.52 -41.93
N VAL A 498 -28.30 -17.05 -43.08
CA VAL A 498 -29.10 -16.19 -43.97
C VAL A 498 -30.32 -16.98 -44.50
N PRO A 499 -31.55 -16.47 -44.30
CA PRO A 499 -32.78 -17.18 -44.64
C PRO A 499 -33.02 -17.20 -46.15
N ASP A 500 -33.79 -18.18 -46.63
CA ASP A 500 -34.23 -18.28 -48.04
C ASP A 500 -35.38 -17.32 -48.35
N VAL A 501 -35.15 -16.03 -48.10
CA VAL A 501 -36.09 -14.94 -48.37
C VAL A 501 -35.30 -13.78 -48.98
N PRO A 502 -35.09 -13.77 -50.31
CA PRO A 502 -34.36 -12.71 -50.98
C PRO A 502 -34.98 -11.33 -50.72
N SER A 503 -34.13 -10.33 -50.49
CA SER A 503 -34.54 -8.96 -50.20
C SER A 503 -33.46 -7.96 -50.61
N HIS A 504 -33.88 -6.75 -50.96
CA HIS A 504 -32.97 -5.63 -51.25
C HIS A 504 -32.90 -4.59 -50.12
N GLU A 505 -33.71 -4.78 -49.07
CA GLU A 505 -33.90 -3.81 -47.99
C GLU A 505 -33.85 -4.51 -46.62
N ALA A 506 -33.07 -5.59 -46.51
CA ALA A 506 -32.99 -6.37 -45.29
C ALA A 506 -32.24 -5.63 -44.18
N LEU A 507 -32.62 -5.90 -42.93
CA LEU A 507 -32.05 -5.28 -41.73
C LEU A 507 -31.74 -6.34 -40.68
N LEU A 508 -30.75 -6.07 -39.83
CA LEU A 508 -30.45 -6.83 -38.61
C LEU A 508 -30.56 -5.92 -37.40
N ARG A 509 -31.09 -6.48 -36.31
CA ARG A 509 -31.24 -5.80 -35.03
C ARG A 509 -30.79 -6.69 -33.89
N VAL A 510 -30.12 -6.05 -32.95
CA VAL A 510 -29.71 -6.58 -31.65
C VAL A 510 -30.34 -5.69 -30.58
N ALA A 511 -31.08 -6.26 -29.63
CA ALA A 511 -31.83 -5.49 -28.63
C ALA A 511 -31.74 -6.14 -27.25
N SER A 512 -31.60 -5.34 -26.19
CA SER A 512 -31.68 -5.85 -24.82
C SER A 512 -33.07 -6.44 -24.55
N THR A 513 -33.12 -7.60 -23.89
CA THR A 513 -34.39 -8.20 -23.44
C THR A 513 -34.96 -7.52 -22.20
N GLU A 514 -34.12 -6.82 -21.43
CA GLU A 514 -34.53 -6.07 -20.23
C GLU A 514 -35.06 -4.67 -20.58
N ASP A 515 -34.49 -4.02 -21.62
CA ASP A 515 -34.91 -2.72 -22.12
C ASP A 515 -34.81 -2.66 -23.65
N GLY A 516 -35.94 -2.88 -24.33
CA GLY A 516 -36.01 -2.89 -25.80
C GLY A 516 -35.69 -1.55 -26.48
N THR A 517 -35.53 -0.45 -25.73
CA THR A 517 -35.04 0.83 -26.28
C THR A 517 -33.53 0.82 -26.49
N VAL A 518 -32.81 -0.02 -25.75
CA VAL A 518 -31.37 -0.28 -25.93
C VAL A 518 -31.20 -1.28 -27.05
N SER A 519 -31.01 -0.78 -28.27
CA SER A 519 -30.81 -1.62 -29.45
C SER A 519 -29.86 -1.00 -30.47
N GLY A 520 -29.22 -1.86 -31.24
CA GLY A 520 -28.44 -1.51 -32.44
C GLY A 520 -29.09 -2.13 -33.67
N THR A 521 -29.22 -1.35 -34.74
CA THR A 521 -29.81 -1.80 -36.00
C THR A 521 -28.85 -1.48 -37.15
N SER A 522 -28.67 -2.42 -38.09
CA SER A 522 -27.85 -2.20 -39.29
C SER A 522 -28.49 -1.16 -40.22
N ALA A 523 -27.71 -0.58 -41.13
CA ALA A 523 -28.30 -0.02 -42.34
C ALA A 523 -28.81 -1.15 -43.28
N PRO A 524 -29.62 -0.84 -44.31
CA PRO A 524 -30.13 -1.86 -45.24
C PRO A 524 -29.03 -2.62 -45.97
N PHE A 525 -29.20 -3.93 -46.13
CA PHE A 525 -28.33 -4.83 -46.91
C PHE A 525 -29.19 -5.73 -47.82
N ARG A 526 -28.55 -6.53 -48.70
CA ARG A 526 -29.24 -7.40 -49.66
C ARG A 526 -29.07 -8.87 -49.33
N ILE A 527 -30.15 -9.63 -49.47
CA ILE A 527 -30.17 -11.09 -49.46
C ILE A 527 -30.42 -11.54 -50.91
N LEU A 528 -29.42 -12.14 -51.53
CA LEU A 528 -29.44 -12.66 -52.89
C LEU A 528 -29.86 -14.13 -52.87
N ALA A 529 -30.72 -14.51 -53.82
CA ALA A 529 -31.06 -15.91 -54.04
C ALA A 529 -29.80 -16.75 -54.27
N GLY A 530 -29.76 -17.95 -53.70
CA GLY A 530 -28.71 -18.93 -54.00
C GLY A 530 -28.71 -19.29 -55.48
N ALA A 531 -27.53 -19.62 -56.03
CA ALA A 531 -27.46 -20.16 -57.39
C ALA A 531 -28.39 -21.39 -57.49
N PRO A 532 -29.23 -21.52 -58.54
CA PRO A 532 -30.07 -22.69 -58.69
C PRO A 532 -29.18 -23.94 -58.73
N GLN A 533 -29.39 -24.85 -57.78
CA GLN A 533 -28.83 -26.19 -57.86
C GLN A 533 -29.29 -26.81 -59.20
N PRO A 534 -28.40 -27.40 -60.02
CA PRO A 534 -28.82 -28.10 -61.23
C PRO A 534 -29.86 -29.15 -60.86
N GLY A 535 -31.09 -28.98 -61.37
CA GLY A 535 -32.23 -29.80 -60.99
C GLY A 535 -31.96 -31.29 -61.22
N ILE A 536 -32.29 -32.09 -60.20
CA ILE A 536 -32.47 -33.53 -60.36
C ILE A 536 -33.65 -33.68 -61.33
N VAL A 537 -33.37 -34.25 -62.51
CA VAL A 537 -34.42 -34.69 -63.42
C VAL A 537 -35.16 -35.82 -62.72
N GLU A 538 -36.37 -35.55 -62.24
CA GLU A 538 -37.30 -36.59 -61.81
C GLU A 538 -37.67 -37.42 -63.04
N THR A 539 -37.18 -38.66 -63.09
CA THR A 539 -37.69 -39.71 -63.98
C THR A 539 -39.11 -40.09 -63.55
N PRO A 540 -40.09 -40.23 -64.47
CA PRO A 540 -41.45 -40.56 -64.07
C PRO A 540 -41.53 -41.98 -63.50
N SER A 541 -42.32 -42.11 -62.44
CA SER A 541 -42.60 -43.32 -61.68
C SER A 541 -43.04 -44.50 -62.56
N GLU A 542 -42.34 -45.63 -62.42
CA GLU A 542 -42.80 -46.92 -62.92
C GLU A 542 -43.79 -47.52 -61.92
N GLU A 543 -44.96 -47.88 -62.43
CA GLU A 543 -46.14 -48.36 -61.72
C GLU A 543 -45.91 -49.79 -61.20
N GLN A 544 -45.96 -49.99 -59.88
CA GLN A 544 -45.78 -51.30 -59.25
C GLN A 544 -47.15 -52.00 -59.06
N PRO A 545 -47.34 -53.27 -59.49
CA PRO A 545 -48.58 -54.01 -59.24
C PRO A 545 -48.58 -54.64 -57.84
N PRO A 546 -49.76 -55.03 -57.31
CA PRO A 546 -49.92 -55.27 -55.88
C PRO A 546 -49.66 -56.74 -55.49
N GLY A 547 -48.92 -56.88 -54.37
CA GLY A 547 -49.24 -57.78 -53.26
C GLY A 547 -48.77 -59.24 -53.33
N GLU A 548 -47.85 -59.61 -52.44
CA GLU A 548 -48.01 -60.78 -51.57
C GLU A 548 -47.08 -60.68 -50.33
N GLN A 549 -47.55 -61.16 -49.17
CA GLN A 549 -46.91 -61.06 -47.85
C GLN A 549 -46.15 -62.36 -47.46
N PRO A 550 -45.35 -62.37 -46.35
CA PRO A 550 -44.01 -62.98 -46.22
C PRO A 550 -44.08 -64.39 -45.55
N PRO A 551 -42.99 -65.16 -45.21
CA PRO A 551 -41.89 -64.75 -44.30
C PRO A 551 -40.48 -65.43 -44.47
N GLU A 552 -39.54 -64.92 -43.65
CA GLU A 552 -38.54 -65.66 -42.84
C GLU A 552 -37.12 -66.08 -43.33
N GLU A 553 -36.21 -66.00 -42.34
CA GLU A 553 -34.86 -66.57 -42.14
C GLU A 553 -33.67 -65.96 -42.93
N ASP A 554 -32.68 -65.32 -42.30
CA ASP A 554 -31.63 -65.77 -41.34
C ASP A 554 -30.37 -66.38 -42.01
N LEU A 555 -29.21 -66.01 -41.46
CA LEU A 555 -27.83 -66.46 -41.72
C LEU A 555 -27.19 -65.96 -43.03
N GLY A 556 -25.95 -65.49 -43.10
CA GLY A 556 -24.84 -65.41 -42.16
C GLY A 556 -23.55 -65.03 -42.92
N ASP A 557 -22.61 -64.45 -42.18
CA ASP A 557 -21.15 -64.34 -42.36
C ASP A 557 -20.46 -64.22 -43.73
N GLY A 558 -19.55 -63.24 -43.79
CA GLY A 558 -18.55 -63.11 -44.86
C GLY A 558 -17.50 -62.01 -44.61
N GLN A 559 -16.61 -62.24 -43.64
CA GLN A 559 -15.24 -61.68 -43.59
C GLN A 559 -14.57 -61.87 -44.98
N VAL A 560 -13.69 -61.03 -45.54
CA VAL A 560 -12.31 -60.73 -45.11
C VAL A 560 -11.66 -59.66 -46.05
N ASN A 561 -10.88 -58.77 -45.44
CA ASN A 561 -9.52 -58.30 -45.75
C ASN A 561 -9.01 -57.99 -47.18
N GLY A 562 -8.24 -56.89 -47.26
CA GLY A 562 -7.09 -56.74 -48.17
C GLY A 562 -6.87 -55.27 -48.60
N ALA A 563 -6.13 -54.45 -47.87
CA ALA A 563 -4.66 -54.33 -47.83
C ALA A 563 -4.04 -53.39 -48.90
N SER A 564 -3.40 -52.34 -48.37
CA SER A 564 -2.05 -51.85 -48.69
C SER A 564 -1.67 -51.28 -50.07
N GLY A 565 -1.05 -50.09 -50.01
CA GLY A 565 -0.08 -49.55 -50.97
C GLY A 565 -0.08 -48.01 -50.89
N GLY A 566 0.97 -47.27 -50.58
CA GLY A 566 2.41 -47.54 -50.64
C GLY A 566 3.10 -46.43 -51.45
N CYS A 567 3.62 -45.41 -50.75
CA CYS A 567 4.63 -44.38 -51.03
C CYS A 567 5.10 -43.96 -52.45
N GLY A 568 5.36 -42.64 -52.55
CA GLY A 568 6.33 -41.95 -53.43
C GLY A 568 5.83 -40.53 -53.69
N GLY A 569 6.48 -39.40 -53.43
CA GLY A 569 7.89 -39.04 -53.19
C GLY A 569 8.20 -37.79 -54.04
N CYS A 570 8.76 -36.74 -53.42
CA CYS A 570 9.52 -35.58 -53.95
C CYS A 570 8.93 -34.16 -53.76
N GLU A 571 9.70 -33.36 -52.99
CA GLU A 571 10.14 -31.95 -53.15
C GLU A 571 9.12 -30.89 -53.65
N GLY A 572 9.00 -29.68 -53.10
CA GLY A 572 9.76 -28.87 -52.16
C GLY A 572 9.18 -27.44 -52.22
N GLY A 573 9.51 -26.59 -51.24
CA GLY A 573 9.13 -25.17 -51.26
C GLY A 573 8.39 -24.73 -50.00
N GLY A 574 9.14 -24.21 -49.04
CA GLY A 574 8.58 -23.64 -47.82
C GLY A 574 8.12 -22.20 -48.01
N THR A 575 7.09 -21.83 -47.24
CA THR A 575 6.96 -20.57 -46.53
C THR A 575 6.07 -20.82 -45.33
N GLY A 576 6.58 -20.47 -44.15
CA GLY A 576 5.93 -20.74 -42.88
C GLY A 576 4.77 -19.80 -42.60
N GLN A 577 3.69 -20.35 -42.03
CA GLN A 577 2.76 -19.63 -41.20
C GLN A 577 2.34 -20.57 -40.07
N LEU A 578 2.74 -20.19 -38.85
CA LEU A 578 2.50 -20.94 -37.62
C LEU A 578 1.02 -20.75 -37.23
N PHE A 579 0.25 -21.82 -37.27
CA PHE A 579 -0.99 -21.96 -36.49
C PHE A 579 -0.62 -22.25 -35.04
N LEU A 580 -1.23 -21.55 -34.08
CA LEU A 580 -1.15 -21.83 -32.66
C LEU A 580 -2.45 -22.51 -32.23
N THR A 581 -2.37 -23.76 -31.76
CA THR A 581 -3.47 -24.43 -31.07
C THR A 581 -2.90 -25.29 -29.93
N VAL A 582 -3.16 -24.80 -28.70
CA VAL A 582 -3.42 -25.46 -27.41
C VAL A 582 -2.45 -26.54 -26.87
N VAL A 583 -2.03 -26.35 -25.61
CA VAL A 583 -2.13 -27.28 -24.45
C VAL A 583 -0.91 -27.14 -23.52
N GLY A 584 -1.19 -26.75 -22.26
CA GLY A 584 -0.68 -27.32 -21.00
C GLY A 584 0.82 -27.56 -20.78
N GLY A 585 1.36 -26.99 -19.70
CA GLY A 585 2.56 -27.54 -19.05
C GLY A 585 3.33 -26.55 -18.18
N LEU A 586 3.25 -26.73 -16.86
CA LEU A 586 4.18 -26.22 -15.85
C LEU A 586 5.64 -26.32 -16.33
N PHE A 587 6.45 -25.27 -16.14
CA PHE A 587 7.85 -25.44 -15.70
C PHE A 587 8.41 -24.18 -15.04
N ALA A 588 9.15 -24.42 -13.96
CA ALA A 588 9.81 -23.45 -13.09
C ALA A 588 10.91 -22.64 -13.80
N LEU A 589 11.00 -21.34 -13.51
CA LEU A 589 12.11 -20.48 -13.94
C LEU A 589 13.27 -20.51 -12.93
N SER A 590 14.37 -21.14 -13.33
CA SER A 590 15.72 -20.91 -12.80
C SER A 590 16.37 -19.76 -13.58
N ARG A 591 16.71 -18.64 -12.90
CA ARG A 591 17.47 -17.54 -13.49
C ARG A 591 18.97 -17.84 -13.45
N SER A 592 19.58 -18.11 -14.61
CA SER A 592 21.03 -18.11 -14.76
C SER A 592 21.56 -16.67 -14.96
N ARG A 593 22.52 -16.26 -14.12
CA ARG A 593 23.26 -14.99 -14.23
C ARG A 593 24.41 -15.15 -15.23
N THR A 594 24.40 -14.40 -16.34
CA THR A 594 25.56 -14.25 -17.22
C THR A 594 26.45 -13.09 -16.76
N ARG A 595 27.66 -13.43 -16.28
CA ARG A 595 28.71 -12.51 -15.84
C ARG A 595 29.59 -12.15 -17.05
N ARG A 596 29.55 -10.90 -17.52
CA ARG A 596 30.46 -10.39 -18.55
C ARG A 596 31.83 -10.08 -17.93
N ARG A 597 32.88 -10.79 -18.38
CA ARG A 597 34.29 -10.58 -18.00
C ARG A 597 34.92 -9.62 -19.00
N LYS A 598 35.38 -8.44 -18.56
CA LYS A 598 36.30 -7.58 -19.34
C LYS A 598 37.71 -8.19 -19.28
N ARG A 599 38.33 -8.39 -20.44
CA ARG A 599 39.78 -8.61 -20.58
C ARG A 599 40.43 -7.28 -20.97
N LYS A 600 41.58 -7.03 -20.37
CA LYS A 600 42.55 -6.00 -20.72
C LYS A 600 43.07 -6.24 -22.14
N GLU A 601 43.15 -5.18 -22.94
CA GLU A 601 44.36 -4.64 -23.57
C GLU A 601 44.11 -3.18 -23.94
#